data_AF-A0A957P7X4-F1
#
_entry.id   AF-A0A957P7X4-F1
#
_cell.length_a   1.000
_cell.length_b   1.000
_cell.length_c   1.000
_cell.angle_alpha   90.00
_cell.angle_beta   90.00
_cell.angle_gamma   90.00
#
_symmetry.space_group_name_H-M   'P 1'
#
loop_
_entity.id
_entity.type
_entity.pdbx_description
1 polymer ?
#
loop_
_entity_poly.entity_id
_entity_poly.type
_entity_poly.pdbx_seq_one_letter_code
_entity_poly.pdbx_strand_id
1 'polypeptide(L)'
;DADLPVLSAAVRAEFGDLLEPQLSFSVQSRTLCELPYKRFDINNSLAAALQEATPAPLDVRAPAQILSVVCAEVALDEPADVLNNTPQAVALVGLSLASQNLSDWAGGMRRFA
;
A
#
# COMPACT_ATOMS: atom_id res chain seq x y z
N ASP A 1 4.06 16.89 2.41
CA ASP A 1 2.63 16.92 2.03
C ASP A 1 2.32 16.62 0.56
N ALA A 2 3.27 16.71 -0.37
CA ALA A 2 3.01 16.37 -1.79
C ALA A 2 3.04 14.85 -2.09
N ASP A 3 3.59 14.04 -1.19
CA ASP A 3 3.94 12.64 -1.50
C ASP A 3 2.73 11.70 -1.49
N LEU A 4 1.73 11.95 -0.64
CA LEU A 4 0.53 11.10 -0.57
C LEU A 4 -0.32 11.18 -1.86
N PRO A 5 -0.60 12.37 -2.43
CA PRO A 5 -1.21 12.47 -3.76
C PRO A 5 -0.41 11.75 -4.87
N VAL A 6 0.92 11.83 -4.84
CA VAL A 6 1.79 11.13 -5.80
C VAL A 6 1.67 9.62 -5.64
N LEU A 7 1.71 9.11 -4.41
CA LEU A 7 1.51 7.69 -4.13
C LEU A 7 0.12 7.22 -4.59
N SER A 8 -0.93 7.99 -4.32
CA SER A 8 -2.30 7.69 -4.76
C SER A 8 -2.42 7.60 -6.28
N ALA A 9 -1.78 8.53 -7.01
CA ALA A 9 -1.75 8.50 -8.47
C ALA A 9 -0.99 7.27 -9.01
N ALA A 10 0.17 6.95 -8.43
CA ALA A 10 0.96 5.77 -8.80
C ALA A 10 0.19 4.47 -8.53
N VAL A 11 -0.40 4.33 -7.35
CA VAL A 11 -1.23 3.16 -6.98
C VAL A 11 -2.41 3.00 -7.94
N ARG A 12 -3.11 4.09 -8.27
CA ARG A 12 -4.22 4.05 -9.22
C ARG A 12 -3.76 3.56 -10.60
N ALA A 13 -2.64 4.09 -11.10
CA ALA A 13 -2.13 3.75 -12.41
C ALA A 13 -1.61 2.31 -12.51
N GLU A 14 -0.95 1.81 -11.46
CA GLU A 14 -0.35 0.48 -11.48
C GLU A 14 -1.31 -0.65 -11.07
N PHE A 15 -2.22 -0.40 -10.12
CA PHE A 15 -3.06 -1.44 -9.52
C PHE A 15 -4.55 -1.33 -9.87
N GLY A 16 -5.00 -0.22 -10.47
CA GLY A 16 -6.40 -0.03 -10.85
C GLY A 16 -6.94 -1.16 -11.73
N ASP A 17 -6.21 -1.51 -12.79
CA ASP A 17 -6.58 -2.58 -13.72
C ASP A 17 -6.28 -3.99 -13.19
N LEU A 18 -5.52 -4.11 -12.10
CA LEU A 18 -5.18 -5.40 -11.48
C LEU A 18 -6.21 -5.85 -10.44
N LEU A 19 -7.03 -4.93 -9.92
CA LEU A 19 -8.14 -5.25 -9.03
C LEU A 19 -9.27 -5.91 -9.81
N GLU A 20 -9.66 -7.11 -9.37
CA GLU A 20 -10.84 -7.77 -9.91
C GLU A 20 -12.10 -6.93 -9.60
N PRO A 21 -12.81 -6.40 -10.62
CA PRO A 21 -13.94 -5.48 -10.44
C PRO A 21 -15.09 -6.02 -9.59
N GLN A 22 -15.26 -7.34 -9.50
CA GLN A 22 -16.36 -7.96 -8.76
C GLN A 22 -16.00 -8.36 -7.33
N LEU A 23 -14.72 -8.33 -6.97
CA LEU A 23 -14.23 -8.76 -5.67
C LEU A 23 -14.01 -7.56 -4.76
N SER A 24 -14.47 -7.67 -3.51
CA SER A 24 -14.24 -6.63 -2.51
C SER A 24 -12.75 -6.46 -2.22
N PHE A 25 -12.34 -5.24 -1.91
CA PHE A 25 -10.95 -4.96 -1.56
C PHE A 25 -10.80 -4.16 -0.26
N SER A 26 -9.59 -4.16 0.29
CA SER A 26 -9.17 -3.24 1.35
C SER A 26 -7.74 -2.75 1.11
N VAL A 27 -7.41 -1.60 1.69
CA VAL A 27 -6.03 -1.11 1.76
C VAL A 27 -5.50 -1.31 3.19
N GLN A 28 -4.31 -1.88 3.31
CA GLN A 28 -3.67 -2.12 4.60
C GLN A 28 -2.25 -1.56 4.60
N SER A 29 -2.06 -0.43 5.28
CA SER A 29 -0.75 0.19 5.44
C SER A 29 -0.02 -0.23 6.72
N ARG A 30 1.31 -0.29 6.62
CA ARG A 30 2.27 -0.32 7.73
C ARG A 30 3.27 0.80 7.53
N THR A 31 3.62 1.48 8.61
CA THR A 31 4.59 2.57 8.63
C THR A 31 5.74 2.16 9.53
N LEU A 32 6.93 2.05 8.94
CA LEU A 32 8.19 1.71 9.60
C LEU A 32 9.14 2.92 9.66
N CYS A 33 8.67 4.09 9.22
CA CYS A 33 9.31 5.39 9.33
C CYS A 33 8.30 6.44 9.81
N GLU A 34 8.81 7.60 10.21
CA GLU A 34 7.99 8.75 10.57
C GLU A 34 7.39 9.40 9.31
N LEU A 35 6.10 9.70 9.35
CA LEU A 35 5.38 10.33 8.25
C LEU A 35 4.50 11.45 8.80
N PRO A 36 4.27 12.52 8.01
CA PRO A 36 3.41 13.63 8.43
C PRO A 36 1.91 13.28 8.45
N TYR A 37 1.55 12.04 8.11
CA TYR A 37 0.17 11.55 8.03
C TYR A 37 0.03 10.17 8.69
N LYS A 38 -1.18 9.84 9.14
CA LYS A 38 -1.48 8.58 9.83
C LYS A 38 -1.78 7.48 8.82
N ARG A 39 -1.64 6.22 9.25
CA ARG A 39 -2.07 5.03 8.48
C ARG A 39 -3.51 5.12 7.95
N PHE A 40 -4.40 5.75 8.71
CA PHE A 40 -5.78 5.98 8.29
C PHE A 40 -5.85 6.87 7.04
N ASP A 41 -5.05 7.93 6.98
CA ASP A 41 -5.01 8.85 5.84
C ASP A 41 -4.46 8.16 4.59
N ILE A 42 -3.42 7.33 4.77
CA ILE A 42 -2.86 6.49 3.69
C ILE A 42 -3.94 5.55 3.15
N ASN A 43 -4.57 4.75 4.03
CA ASN A 43 -5.55 3.76 3.60
C ASN A 43 -6.73 4.40 2.86
N ASN A 44 -7.24 5.53 3.35
CA ASN A 44 -8.37 6.21 2.72
C ASN A 44 -7.98 6.85 1.38
N SER A 45 -6.82 7.50 1.29
CA SER A 45 -6.40 8.15 0.05
C SER A 45 -6.20 7.14 -1.07
N LEU A 46 -5.57 6.00 -0.76
CA LEU A 46 -5.35 4.94 -1.74
C LEU A 46 -6.64 4.20 -2.09
N ALA A 47 -7.53 3.96 -1.12
CA ALA A 47 -8.83 3.35 -1.39
C ALA A 47 -9.68 4.23 -2.32
N ALA A 48 -9.71 5.55 -2.07
CA ALA A 48 -10.41 6.49 -2.93
C ALA A 48 -9.83 6.51 -4.35
N ALA A 49 -8.51 6.54 -4.48
CA ALA A 49 -7.84 6.51 -5.77
C ALA A 49 -8.14 5.23 -6.57
N LEU A 50 -8.22 4.07 -5.90
CA LEU A 50 -8.61 2.82 -6.53
C LEU A 50 -10.10 2.78 -6.92
N GLN A 51 -11.00 3.32 -6.08
CA GLN A 51 -12.42 3.43 -6.42
C GLN A 51 -12.69 4.32 -7.64
N GLU A 52 -11.79 5.26 -7.96
CA GLU A 52 -11.87 6.03 -9.21
C GLU A 52 -11.49 5.20 -10.45
N ALA A 53 -10.66 4.16 -10.30
CA ALA A 53 -10.17 3.34 -11.41
C ALA A 53 -10.90 2.01 -11.57
N THR A 54 -11.56 1.50 -10.53
CA THR A 54 -12.25 0.21 -10.56
C THR A 54 -13.60 0.27 -9.83
N PRO A 55 -14.63 -0.45 -10.30
CA PRO A 55 -15.90 -0.56 -9.56
C PRO A 55 -15.82 -1.56 -8.40
N ALA A 56 -14.64 -2.13 -8.10
CA ALA A 56 -14.46 -3.04 -6.97
C ALA A 56 -14.97 -2.43 -5.65
N PRO A 57 -15.82 -3.14 -4.89
CA PRO A 57 -16.38 -2.59 -3.66
C PRO A 57 -15.33 -2.56 -2.54
N LEU A 58 -15.29 -1.48 -1.76
CA LEU A 58 -14.44 -1.40 -0.56
C LEU A 58 -15.10 -2.15 0.59
N ASP A 59 -14.43 -3.16 1.15
CA ASP A 59 -14.83 -3.87 2.38
C ASP A 59 -13.62 -4.07 3.29
N VAL A 60 -13.56 -3.30 4.38
CA VAL A 60 -12.45 -3.37 5.34
C VAL A 60 -12.64 -4.47 6.39
N ARG A 61 -13.81 -5.11 6.46
CA ARG A 61 -14.13 -6.17 7.43
C ARG A 61 -13.91 -7.55 6.84
N ALA A 62 -14.28 -7.74 5.57
CA ALA A 62 -14.16 -9.00 4.85
C ALA A 62 -13.74 -8.79 3.38
N PRO A 63 -12.52 -8.27 3.13
CA PRO A 63 -12.02 -8.10 1.77
C PRO A 63 -11.76 -9.44 1.09
N ALA A 64 -12.01 -9.52 -0.21
CA ALA A 64 -11.52 -10.62 -1.05
C ALA A 64 -10.11 -10.34 -1.61
N GLN A 65 -9.72 -9.06 -1.70
CA GLN A 65 -8.44 -8.58 -2.22
C GLN A 65 -7.81 -7.56 -1.25
N ILE A 66 -6.50 -7.53 -1.11
CA ILE A 66 -5.80 -6.63 -0.19
C ILE A 66 -4.65 -5.95 -0.93
N LEU A 67 -4.73 -4.61 -1.01
CA LEU A 67 -3.59 -3.77 -1.35
C LEU A 67 -2.78 -3.53 -0.07
N SER A 68 -1.63 -4.16 0.03
CA SER A 68 -0.68 -3.99 1.13
C SER A 68 0.29 -2.86 0.79
N VAL A 69 0.52 -1.96 1.74
CA VAL A 69 1.45 -0.85 1.60
C VAL A 69 2.38 -0.83 2.80
N VAL A 70 3.69 -0.82 2.56
CA VAL A 70 4.69 -0.65 3.60
C VAL A 70 5.48 0.61 3.31
N CYS A 71 5.32 1.63 4.14
CA CYS A 71 6.15 2.82 4.12
C CYS A 71 7.36 2.60 5.02
N ALA A 72 8.58 2.74 4.50
CA ALA A 72 9.82 2.54 5.24
C ALA A 72 10.89 3.51 4.75
N GLU A 73 11.89 3.77 5.58
CA GLU A 73 13.12 4.41 5.14
C GLU A 73 14.03 3.35 4.52
N VAL A 74 14.44 3.58 3.27
CA VAL A 74 15.38 2.72 2.56
C VAL A 74 16.57 3.56 2.12
N ALA A 75 17.78 3.06 2.39
CA ALA A 75 18.98 3.56 1.75
C ALA A 75 19.00 2.99 0.33
N LEU A 76 18.70 3.83 -0.66
CA LEU A 76 18.76 3.41 -2.06
C LEU A 76 20.22 3.46 -2.52
N ASP A 77 20.73 2.33 -2.99
CA ASP A 77 22.04 2.23 -3.64
C ASP A 77 21.97 2.82 -5.06
N GLU A 78 21.61 4.09 -5.20
CA GLU A 78 21.68 4.79 -6.49
C GLU A 78 23.08 5.41 -6.68
N PRO A 79 23.75 5.23 -7.83
CA PRO A 79 25.14 5.63 -8.05
C PRO A 79 25.38 7.14 -8.22
N ALA A 80 24.40 8.00 -7.94
CA ALA A 80 24.48 9.43 -8.27
C ALA A 80 24.89 10.36 -7.11
N ASP A 81 24.82 9.95 -5.84
CA ASP A 81 25.17 10.84 -4.72
C ASP A 81 25.78 10.10 -3.52
N VAL A 82 26.99 9.54 -3.74
CA VAL A 82 27.79 8.79 -2.75
C VAL A 82 28.23 9.66 -1.55
N LEU A 83 27.88 10.95 -1.50
CA LEU A 83 28.13 11.82 -0.36
C LEU A 83 26.92 12.00 0.58
N ASN A 84 25.69 11.70 0.14
CA ASN A 84 24.47 12.00 0.87
C ASN A 84 23.56 10.76 1.01
N ASN A 85 24.06 9.69 1.65
CA ASN A 85 23.31 8.49 2.07
C ASN A 85 22.19 8.83 3.09
N THR A 86 21.27 9.71 2.73
CA THR A 86 20.11 10.06 3.54
C THR A 86 19.03 9.05 3.22
N PRO A 87 18.54 8.28 4.21
CA PRO A 87 17.43 7.37 4.01
C PRO A 87 16.23 8.13 3.44
N GLN A 88 15.63 7.60 2.39
CA GLN A 88 14.42 8.16 1.81
C GLN A 88 13.22 7.31 2.19
N ALA A 89 12.11 7.97 2.53
CA ALA A 89 10.84 7.28 2.72
C ALA A 89 10.35 6.74 1.37
N VAL A 90 10.16 5.44 1.29
CA VAL A 90 9.61 4.73 0.13
C VAL A 90 8.35 3.98 0.54
N ALA A 91 7.45 3.78 -0.42
CA ALA A 91 6.26 2.95 -0.24
C ALA A 91 6.38 1.69 -1.11
N LEU A 92 6.40 0.53 -0.48
CA LEU A 92 6.36 -0.77 -1.14
C LEU A 92 4.90 -1.22 -1.21
N VAL A 93 4.39 -1.45 -2.42
CA VAL A 93 2.98 -1.76 -2.66
C VAL A 93 2.86 -3.14 -3.30
N GLY A 94 1.87 -3.92 -2.85
CA GLY A 94 1.55 -5.21 -3.44
C GLY A 94 0.06 -5.53 -3.33
N LEU A 95 -0.47 -6.22 -4.33
CA LEU A 95 -1.84 -6.72 -4.36
C LEU A 95 -1.86 -8.23 -4.17
N SER A 96 -2.79 -8.72 -3.35
CA SER A 96 -2.97 -10.15 -3.10
C SER A 96 -4.44 -10.49 -2.88
N LEU A 97 -4.81 -11.74 -3.10
CA LEU A 97 -6.09 -12.24 -2.61
C LEU A 97 -6.03 -12.40 -1.09
N ALA A 98 -7.13 -12.14 -0.39
CA ALA A 98 -7.22 -12.39 1.04
C ALA A 98 -6.96 -13.86 1.38
N SER A 99 -7.31 -14.81 0.49
CA SER A 99 -6.99 -16.23 0.64
C SER A 99 -5.49 -16.55 0.58
N GLN A 100 -4.68 -15.69 -0.03
CA GLN A 100 -3.22 -15.78 -0.06
C GLN A 100 -2.59 -15.12 1.18
N ASN A 101 -3.36 -14.27 1.86
CA ASN A 101 -3.00 -13.69 3.14
C ASN A 101 -3.31 -14.74 4.24
N LEU A 102 -2.41 -15.72 4.39
CA LEU A 102 -2.53 -16.91 5.27
C LEU A 102 -2.49 -16.59 6.78
N SER A 103 -2.98 -15.43 7.18
CA SER A 103 -3.09 -15.06 8.58
C SER A 103 -4.47 -14.45 8.79
N ASP A 104 -5.27 -15.12 9.61
CA ASP A 104 -6.63 -14.71 10.01
C ASP A 104 -6.65 -13.47 10.92
N TRP A 105 -5.58 -12.67 10.90
CA TRP A 105 -5.37 -11.52 11.76
C TRP A 105 -5.38 -10.25 10.90
N ALA A 106 -6.04 -9.19 11.39
CA ALA A 106 -5.90 -7.87 10.82
C ALA A 106 -4.42 -7.43 10.97
N GLY A 107 -3.64 -7.57 9.90
CA GLY A 107 -2.18 -7.44 9.95
C GLY A 107 -1.41 -8.76 9.80
N GLY A 108 -1.93 -9.69 9.01
CA GLY A 108 -1.21 -10.75 8.29
C GLY A 108 0.26 -10.98 8.69
N MET A 109 0.55 -11.90 9.61
CA MET A 109 1.93 -12.26 9.98
C MET A 109 2.20 -13.73 9.63
N ARG A 110 3.11 -13.96 8.67
CA ARG A 110 3.67 -15.29 8.41
C ARG A 110 4.87 -15.47 9.35
N ARG A 111 4.77 -16.36 10.34
CA ARG A 111 5.98 -16.89 10.99
C ARG A 111 6.62 -17.84 9.98
N PHE A 112 7.76 -17.47 9.42
CA PHE A 112 8.62 -18.45 8.76
C PHE A 112 9.07 -19.41 9.86
N ALA A 113 8.53 -20.63 9.84
CA ALA A 113 9.01 -21.73 10.66
C ALA A 113 10.31 -22.28 10.06
#